data_AF-A0A433IFW5-F1
#
_entry.id   AF-A0A433IFW5-F1
#
_cell.length_a   1.000
_cell.length_b   1.000
_cell.length_c   1.000
_cell.angle_alpha   90.00
_cell.angle_beta   90.00
_cell.angle_gamma   90.00
#
_symmetry.space_group_name_H-M   'P 1'
#
loop_
_entity.id
_entity.type
_entity.pdbx_description
1 polymer ?
#
loop_
_entity_poly.entity_id
_entity_poly.type
_entity_poly.pdbx_seq_one_letter_code
_entity_poly.pdbx_strand_id
1 'polypeptide(L)'
;MTSTPDTADTPATPFHDLDAFTALPRVAGLTLSPDGARLVTTVATRDAKGTGYATALWEVDPAGERPAHRLTRSREGEAGAQFAADGTLFFTSARPDPADAEAEKRSAL
;
A
#
# COMPACT_ATOMS: atom_id res chain seq x y z
N MET A 1 13.33 44.62 20.51
CA MET A 1 13.10 43.98 19.21
C MET A 1 12.12 42.86 19.42
N THR A 2 10.83 43.14 19.29
CA THR A 2 9.75 42.15 19.37
C THR A 2 9.66 41.46 18.02
N SER A 3 10.13 40.22 17.94
CA SER A 3 9.95 39.38 16.77
C SER A 3 8.46 39.07 16.62
N THR A 4 7.88 39.50 15.49
CA THR A 4 6.55 39.10 15.04
C THR A 4 6.48 37.57 14.97
N PRO A 5 5.42 36.92 15.48
CA PRO A 5 5.26 35.49 15.30
C PRO A 5 5.14 35.19 13.80
N ASP A 6 6.02 34.32 13.33
CA ASP A 6 6.00 33.77 11.98
C ASP A 6 4.64 33.11 11.77
N THR A 7 3.88 33.62 10.79
CA THR A 7 2.56 33.08 10.48
C THR A 7 2.80 31.71 9.88
N ALA A 8 2.44 30.66 10.61
CA ALA A 8 2.70 29.27 10.27
C ALA A 8 2.41 28.98 8.79
N ASP A 9 3.49 28.76 8.04
CA ASP A 9 3.50 28.46 6.62
C ASP A 9 2.91 27.04 6.44
N THR A 10 1.64 26.95 6.07
CA THR A 10 1.03 25.65 5.77
C THR A 10 1.63 25.17 4.45
N PRO A 11 2.27 24.00 4.39
CA PRO A 11 2.93 23.54 3.18
C PRO A 11 1.92 23.43 2.03
N ALA A 12 2.21 24.11 0.92
CA ALA A 12 1.30 24.21 -0.22
C ALA A 12 0.96 22.86 -0.85
N THR A 13 1.88 21.90 -0.75
CA THR A 13 1.67 20.51 -1.16
C THR A 13 2.40 19.57 -0.20
N PRO A 14 2.05 18.27 -0.15
CA PRO A 14 2.78 17.29 0.63
C PRO A 14 4.27 17.17 0.28
N PHE A 15 4.73 17.74 -0.85
CA PHE A 15 6.13 17.70 -1.27
C PHE A 15 7.02 18.73 -0.55
N HIS A 16 6.43 19.69 0.17
CA HIS A 16 7.18 20.73 0.89
C HIS A 16 7.47 20.35 2.35
N ASP A 17 6.87 19.27 2.84
CA ASP A 17 7.03 18.78 4.20
C ASP A 17 7.40 17.29 4.17
N LEU A 18 8.48 16.92 4.86
CA LEU A 18 9.00 15.55 4.82
C LEU A 18 8.03 14.56 5.44
N ASP A 19 7.35 14.94 6.51
CA ASP A 19 6.38 14.06 7.17
C ASP A 19 5.15 13.83 6.29
N ALA A 20 4.64 14.88 5.64
CA ALA A 20 3.58 14.79 4.65
C ALA A 20 3.99 13.96 3.43
N PHE A 21 5.19 14.18 2.90
CA PHE A 21 5.73 13.43 1.77
C PHE A 21 5.86 11.94 2.09
N THR A 22 6.39 11.60 3.27
CA THR A 22 6.55 10.20 3.69
C THR A 22 5.20 9.51 3.94
N ALA A 23 4.18 10.26 4.36
CA ALA A 23 2.82 9.75 4.57
C ALA A 23 2.05 9.43 3.27
N LEU A 24 2.51 9.90 2.10
CA LEU A 24 1.86 9.58 0.82
C LEU A 24 1.87 8.06 0.53
N PRO A 25 0.73 7.48 0.11
CA PRO A 25 0.68 6.09 -0.34
C PRO A 25 1.60 5.86 -1.55
N ARG A 26 2.28 4.71 -1.57
CA ARG A 26 3.19 4.32 -2.67
C ARG A 26 2.63 3.13 -3.40
N VAL A 27 2.55 3.24 -4.73
CA VAL A 27 2.05 2.18 -5.60
C VAL A 27 3.26 1.39 -6.14
N ALA A 28 3.17 0.07 -6.14
CA ALA A 28 4.22 -0.82 -6.63
C ALA A 28 3.64 -2.08 -7.29
N GLY A 29 4.25 -2.47 -8.41
CA GLY A 29 3.84 -3.63 -9.19
C GLY A 29 2.48 -3.46 -9.88
N LEU A 30 2.30 -4.13 -11.00
CA LEU A 30 1.03 -4.22 -11.71
C LEU A 30 0.91 -5.63 -12.29
N THR A 31 -0.24 -6.25 -12.11
CA THR A 31 -0.58 -7.52 -12.74
C THR A 31 -1.99 -7.43 -13.31
N LEU A 32 -2.15 -7.85 -14.56
CA LEU A 32 -3.41 -7.82 -15.29
C LEU A 32 -3.91 -9.25 -15.47
N SER A 33 -5.19 -9.49 -15.24
CA SER A 33 -5.80 -10.80 -15.51
C SER A 33 -5.71 -11.16 -16.99
N PRO A 34 -5.70 -12.47 -17.36
CA PRO A 34 -5.60 -12.89 -18.76
C PRO A 34 -6.70 -12.34 -19.68
N ASP A 35 -7.89 -12.09 -19.12
CA ASP A 35 -9.04 -11.50 -19.83
C ASP A 35 -9.01 -9.96 -19.88
N GLY A 36 -8.02 -9.32 -19.25
CA GLY A 36 -7.88 -7.87 -19.20
C GLY A 36 -8.87 -7.15 -18.27
N ALA A 37 -9.75 -7.86 -17.58
CA ALA A 37 -10.83 -7.26 -16.80
C ALA A 37 -10.40 -6.75 -15.42
N ARG A 38 -9.27 -7.25 -14.88
CA ARG A 38 -8.82 -6.97 -13.51
C ARG A 38 -7.36 -6.57 -13.49
N LEU A 39 -7.08 -5.34 -13.05
CA LEU A 39 -5.73 -4.86 -12.80
C LEU A 39 -5.50 -4.76 -11.29
N VAL A 40 -4.44 -5.38 -10.79
CA VAL A 40 -4.09 -5.37 -9.37
C VAL A 40 -2.74 -4.71 -9.16
N THR A 41 -2.64 -3.88 -8.13
CA THR A 41 -1.41 -3.24 -7.67
C THR A 41 -1.23 -3.40 -6.17
N THR A 42 -0.01 -3.19 -5.68
CA THR A 42 0.29 -3.10 -4.25
C THR A 42 0.35 -1.64 -3.84
N VAL A 43 -0.31 -1.28 -2.74
CA VAL A 43 -0.24 0.05 -2.13
C VAL A 43 0.40 -0.05 -0.76
N ALA A 44 1.54 0.60 -0.58
CA ALA A 44 2.22 0.76 0.71
C ALA A 44 1.75 2.05 1.40
N THR A 45 1.22 1.92 2.61
CA THR A 45 0.81 3.04 3.47
C THR A 45 1.61 3.03 4.76
N ARG A 46 1.95 4.21 5.28
CA ARG A 46 2.63 4.32 6.58
C ARG A 46 1.81 3.63 7.65
N ASP A 47 2.46 2.85 8.51
CA ASP A 47 1.78 2.16 9.60
C ASP A 47 1.28 3.17 10.67
N ALA A 48 0.40 2.70 11.56
CA ALA A 48 -0.16 3.55 12.62
C ALA A 48 0.90 4.07 13.62
N LYS A 49 2.07 3.43 13.70
CA LYS A 49 3.17 3.85 14.58
C LYS A 49 4.06 4.90 13.89
N GLY A 50 3.93 5.09 12.58
CA GLY A 50 4.80 5.98 11.80
C GLY A 50 6.21 5.42 11.56
N THR A 51 6.47 4.17 11.93
CA THR A 51 7.83 3.60 11.95
C THR A 51 8.15 2.71 10.75
N GLY A 52 7.14 2.44 9.92
CA GLY A 52 7.28 1.58 8.75
C GLY A 52 6.08 1.69 7.82
N TYR A 53 6.02 0.76 6.88
CA TYR A 53 4.94 0.66 5.90
C TYR A 53 4.29 -0.71 5.95
N ALA A 54 2.97 -0.73 5.77
CA ALA A 54 2.21 -1.94 5.49
C ALA A 54 1.70 -1.88 4.05
N THR A 55 1.77 -3.01 3.35
CA THR A 55 1.28 -3.13 1.99
C THR A 55 -0.11 -3.78 1.95
N ALA A 56 -0.90 -3.43 0.95
CA ALA A 56 -2.14 -4.13 0.65
C ALA A 56 -2.34 -4.21 -0.86
N LEU A 57 -3.05 -5.24 -1.32
CA LEU A 57 -3.45 -5.34 -2.72
C LEU A 57 -4.70 -4.50 -2.97
N TRP A 58 -4.69 -3.79 -4.10
CA TRP A 58 -5.79 -2.98 -4.58
C TRP A 58 -6.12 -3.39 -6.02
N GLU A 59 -7.41 -3.46 -6.31
CA GLU A 59 -7.90 -3.58 -7.68
C GLU A 59 -8.17 -2.19 -8.24
N VAL A 60 -7.68 -1.94 -9.45
CA VAL A 60 -7.86 -0.73 -10.24
C VAL A 60 -8.69 -1.10 -11.45
N ASP A 61 -9.71 -0.31 -11.77
CA ASP A 61 -10.50 -0.51 -12.98
C ASP A 61 -9.66 -0.14 -14.21
N PRO A 62 -9.34 -1.08 -15.12
CA PRO A 62 -8.56 -0.77 -16.32
C PRO A 62 -9.24 0.27 -17.23
N ALA A 63 -10.58 0.35 -17.20
CA ALA A 63 -11.34 1.33 -17.97
C ALA A 63 -11.44 2.71 -17.27
N GLY A 64 -11.09 2.80 -15.99
CA GLY A 64 -11.19 4.04 -15.21
C GLY A 64 -12.62 4.42 -14.79
N GLU A 65 -13.60 3.55 -15.00
CA GLU A 65 -15.02 3.84 -14.74
C GLU A 65 -15.40 3.68 -13.25
N ARG A 66 -14.70 2.80 -12.52
CA ARG A 66 -14.94 2.54 -11.09
C ARG A 66 -13.73 2.94 -10.25
N PRO A 67 -13.96 3.43 -9.02
CA PRO A 67 -12.88 3.75 -8.10
C PRO A 67 -12.09 2.49 -7.73
N ALA A 68 -10.79 2.67 -7.51
CA ALA A 68 -9.93 1.61 -6.99
C ALA A 68 -10.41 1.15 -5.60
N HIS A 69 -10.29 -0.13 -5.30
CA HIS A 69 -10.73 -0.68 -4.01
C HIS A 69 -9.74 -1.71 -3.45
N ARG A 70 -9.70 -1.80 -2.12
CA ARG A 70 -8.76 -2.64 -1.38
C ARG A 70 -9.23 -4.09 -1.30
N LEU A 71 -8.38 -5.02 -1.72
CA LEU A 71 -8.62 -6.46 -1.68
C LEU A 71 -8.19 -7.08 -0.34
N THR A 72 -6.96 -6.82 0.11
CA THR A 72 -6.40 -7.44 1.33
C THR A 72 -6.35 -6.47 2.51
N ARG A 73 -6.49 -6.97 3.75
CA ARG A 73 -6.60 -6.13 4.97
C ARG A 73 -5.66 -6.57 6.10
N SER A 74 -4.62 -7.36 5.82
CA SER A 74 -3.64 -7.73 6.85
C SER A 74 -2.95 -6.52 7.45
N ARG A 75 -2.57 -6.66 8.72
CA ARG A 75 -1.67 -5.72 9.39
C ARG A 75 -0.23 -5.90 8.93
N GLU A 76 0.19 -7.14 8.64
CA GLU A 76 1.58 -7.47 8.29
C GLU A 76 1.88 -7.24 6.80
N GLY A 77 0.82 -7.17 5.98
CA GLY A 77 0.88 -6.84 4.57
C GLY A 77 0.97 -8.03 3.63
N GLU A 78 0.75 -7.72 2.35
CA GLU A 78 0.75 -8.65 1.23
C GLU A 78 1.50 -8.08 0.02
N ALA A 79 2.08 -8.96 -0.79
CA ALA A 79 2.85 -8.58 -1.99
C ALA A 79 2.81 -9.69 -3.06
N GLY A 80 3.53 -9.49 -4.16
CA GLY A 80 3.78 -10.54 -5.16
C GLY A 80 2.52 -11.00 -5.92
N ALA A 81 1.55 -10.12 -6.11
CA ALA A 81 0.30 -10.45 -6.81
C ALA A 81 0.56 -10.97 -8.23
N GLN A 82 0.00 -12.12 -8.57
CA GLN A 82 0.11 -12.75 -9.89
C GLN A 82 -1.18 -13.49 -10.26
N PHE A 83 -1.62 -13.35 -11.51
CA PHE A 83 -2.74 -14.12 -12.04
C PHE A 83 -2.26 -15.44 -12.65
N ALA A 84 -2.97 -16.53 -12.37
CA ALA A 84 -2.89 -17.74 -13.17
C ALA A 84 -3.75 -17.63 -14.44
N ALA A 85 -3.56 -18.59 -15.36
CA ALA A 85 -4.25 -18.62 -16.65
C ALA A 85 -5.78 -18.71 -16.52
N ASP A 86 -6.29 -19.24 -15.41
CA ASP A 86 -7.72 -19.34 -15.10
C ASP A 86 -8.29 -18.06 -14.45
N GLY A 87 -7.47 -17.03 -14.23
CA GLY A 87 -7.86 -15.79 -13.56
C GLY A 87 -7.76 -15.84 -12.03
N THR A 88 -7.26 -16.93 -11.44
CA THR A 88 -7.00 -16.99 -9.99
C THR A 88 -5.86 -16.04 -9.62
N LEU A 89 -6.08 -15.22 -8.58
CA LEU A 89 -5.07 -14.28 -8.07
C LEU A 89 -4.31 -14.92 -6.90
N PHE A 90 -3.00 -15.10 -7.07
CA PHE A 90 -2.07 -15.55 -6.04
C PHE A 90 -1.28 -14.36 -5.48
N PHE A 91 -0.90 -14.45 -4.20
CA PHE A 91 -0.07 -13.46 -3.52
C PHE A 91 0.60 -14.07 -2.29
N THR A 92 1.61 -13.39 -1.78
CA THR A 92 2.31 -13.74 -0.54
C THR A 92 1.84 -12.85 0.61
N SER A 93 1.79 -13.42 1.81
CA SER A 93 1.36 -12.74 3.03
C SER A 93 2.47 -12.82 4.07
N ALA A 94 2.80 -11.68 4.69
CA ALA A 94 3.77 -11.59 5.78
C ALA A 94 3.21 -12.02 7.14
N ARG A 95 1.93 -12.41 7.22
CA ARG A 95 1.34 -12.91 8.47
C ARG A 95 2.12 -14.14 8.95
N PRO A 96 2.48 -14.20 10.25
CA PRO A 96 3.03 -15.41 10.83
C PRO A 96 2.00 -16.54 10.74
N ASP A 97 2.50 -17.78 10.77
CA ASP A 97 1.63 -18.96 10.79
C ASP A 97 0.77 -18.92 12.06
N PRO A 98 -0.57 -18.97 11.96
CA PRO A 98 -1.42 -19.03 13.14
C PRO A 98 -1.17 -20.27 14.02
N ALA A 99 -0.60 -21.35 13.47
CA ALA A 99 -0.20 -22.54 14.22
C ALA A 99 1.14 -22.38 14.94
N ASP A 100 1.93 -21.35 14.62
CA ASP A 100 3.29 -21.15 15.14
C ASP A 100 3.46 -19.70 15.61
N ALA A 101 2.95 -19.42 16.81
CA ALA A 101 2.80 -18.06 17.35
C ALA A 101 4.14 -17.34 17.61
N GLU A 102 5.26 -18.06 17.64
CA GLU A 102 6.61 -17.48 17.76
C GLU A 102 7.33 -17.33 16.41
N ALA A 103 6.65 -17.62 15.30
CA ALA A 103 7.24 -17.44 13.98
C ALA A 103 7.64 -15.98 13.75
N GLU A 104 8.91 -15.78 13.41
CA GLU A 104 9.44 -14.45 13.10
C GLU A 104 8.69 -13.82 11.93
N LYS A 105 8.53 -12.50 11.99
CA LYS A 105 7.88 -11.72 10.95
C LYS A 105 8.70 -11.81 9.66
N ARG A 106 8.09 -12.35 8.60
CA ARG A 106 8.72 -12.48 7.28
C ARG A 106 8.31 -11.35 6.35
N SER A 107 9.20 -11.01 5.43
CA SER A 107 8.85 -10.18 4.27
C SER A 107 7.81 -10.89 3.41
N ALA A 108 6.88 -10.12 2.85
CA ALA A 108 5.98 -10.64 1.81
C ALA A 108 6.69 -10.74 0.44
N LEU A 109 7.81 -10.03 0.23
CA LEU A 109 8.68 -10.20 -0.94
C LEU A 109 9.81 -11.20 -0.68
#